data_AF-A0A1G6T6N9-F1
#
_entry.id   AF-A0A1G6T6N9-F1
#
_cell.length_a   1.000
_cell.length_b   1.000
_cell.length_c   1.000
_cell.angle_alpha   90.00
_cell.angle_beta   90.00
_cell.angle_gamma   90.00
#
_symmetry.space_group_name_H-M   'P 1'
#
loop_
_entity.id
_entity.type
_entity.pdbx_description
1 polymer ?
#
loop_
_entity_poly.entity_id
_entity_poly.type
_entity_poly.pdbx_seq_one_letter_code
_entity_poly.pdbx_strand_id
1 'polypeptide(L)'
;MQSYEYVVVTDPEVMAELAPLWERCVDAYLATIGKYAPAGMDEAAYGRMVAAIEYQRDHFAETPARMAEIQERFAALAEGSCVYPGVQNLLLAARGLGLAANITIWHLMLEEEWKAALGIPEDMHTFAAVPVGWPRGDFGPVRCRPVEEVVHRNRW
;
A
#
# COMPACT_ATOMS: atom_id res chain seq x y z
N MET A 1 17.00 -11.44 13.52
CA MET A 1 16.60 -10.30 14.38
C MET A 1 15.53 -9.56 13.59
N GLN A 2 14.28 -9.52 14.08
CA GLN A 2 13.19 -8.80 13.41
C GLN A 2 13.36 -7.32 13.76
N SER A 3 13.90 -6.53 12.83
CA SER A 3 14.13 -5.10 13.02
C SER A 3 13.08 -4.28 12.26
N TYR A 4 11.82 -4.75 12.25
CA TYR A 4 10.71 -4.01 11.65
C TYR A 4 9.69 -3.65 12.72
N GLU A 5 9.06 -2.50 12.53
CA GLU A 5 8.02 -1.94 13.38
C GLU A 5 6.78 -1.62 12.55
N TYR A 6 5.63 -1.50 13.21
CA TYR A 6 4.38 -1.10 12.58
C TYR A 6 3.78 0.08 13.35
N VAL A 7 3.43 1.14 12.63
CA VAL A 7 2.61 2.23 13.17
C VAL A 7 1.17 1.96 12.75
N VAL A 8 0.30 1.70 13.72
CA VAL A 8 -1.15 1.52 13.51
C VAL A 8 -1.84 2.83 13.80
N VAL A 9 -2.45 3.42 12.76
CA VAL A 9 -3.13 4.71 12.83
C VAL A 9 -4.63 4.46 12.81
N THR A 10 -5.27 4.67 13.96
CA THR A 10 -6.74 4.61 14.11
C THR A 10 -7.32 5.90 14.66
N ASP A 11 -6.47 6.85 15.03
CA ASP A 11 -6.90 8.15 15.56
C ASP A 11 -7.47 9.00 14.41
N PRO A 12 -8.74 9.45 14.50
CA PRO A 12 -9.37 10.26 13.47
C PRO A 12 -8.64 11.58 13.20
N GLU A 13 -8.00 12.19 14.21
CA GLU A 13 -7.28 13.46 14.04
C GLU A 13 -6.01 13.23 13.21
N VAL A 14 -5.23 12.20 13.55
CA VAL A 14 -4.04 11.81 12.79
C VAL A 14 -4.41 11.39 11.36
N MET A 15 -5.51 10.65 11.19
CA MET A 15 -6.01 10.27 9.86
C MET A 15 -6.43 11.49 9.03
N ALA A 16 -7.00 12.52 9.66
CA ALA A 16 -7.33 13.78 9.01
C ALA A 16 -6.08 14.58 8.60
N GLU A 17 -4.98 14.49 9.36
CA GLU A 17 -3.69 15.07 8.96
C GLU A 17 -3.04 14.34 7.78
N LEU A 18 -3.16 13.01 7.72
CA LEU A 18 -2.61 12.20 6.62
C LEU A 18 -3.42 12.31 5.31
N ALA A 19 -4.73 12.56 5.39
CA ALA A 19 -5.60 12.54 4.21
C ALA A 19 -5.20 13.52 3.10
N PRO A 20 -4.86 14.79 3.37
CA PRO A 20 -4.36 15.71 2.34
C PRO A 20 -3.02 15.27 1.72
N LEU A 21 -2.17 14.60 2.49
CA LEU A 21 -0.91 14.02 1.97
C LEU A 21 -1.22 12.89 1.00
N TRP A 22 -2.15 12.01 1.40
CA TRP A 22 -2.59 10.90 0.58
C TRP A 22 -3.27 11.38 -0.72
N GLU A 23 -4.10 12.41 -0.66
CA GLU A 23 -4.72 13.05 -1.82
C GLU A 23 -3.67 13.48 -2.85
N ARG A 24 -2.63 14.19 -2.41
CA ARG A 24 -1.49 14.60 -3.28
C ARG A 24 -0.77 13.41 -3.89
N CYS A 25 -0.54 12.33 -3.14
CA CYS A 25 0.08 11.10 -3.64
C CYS A 25 -0.77 10.45 -4.74
N VAL A 26 -2.08 10.32 -4.53
CA VAL A 26 -3.01 9.72 -5.48
C VAL A 26 -3.11 10.58 -6.74
N ASP A 27 -3.24 11.89 -6.60
CA ASP A 27 -3.33 12.83 -7.73
C ASP A 27 -2.06 12.80 -8.57
N ALA A 28 -0.88 12.78 -7.93
CA ALA A 28 0.39 12.64 -8.61
C ALA A 28 0.49 11.31 -9.38
N TYR A 29 0.02 10.21 -8.79
CA TYR A 29 -0.03 8.91 -9.47
C TYR A 29 -0.96 8.95 -10.70
N LEU A 30 -2.20 9.41 -10.54
CA LEU A 30 -3.20 9.46 -11.61
C LEU A 30 -2.81 10.43 -12.74
N ALA A 31 -2.08 11.51 -12.42
CA ALA A 31 -1.55 12.43 -13.42
C ALA A 31 -0.36 11.86 -14.22
N THR A 32 0.27 10.79 -13.74
CA THR A 32 1.51 10.23 -14.30
C THR A 32 1.34 8.77 -14.72
N ILE A 33 1.72 7.83 -13.86
CA ILE A 33 1.74 6.38 -14.12
C ILE A 33 0.32 5.85 -14.30
N GLY A 34 -0.62 6.35 -13.50
CA GLY A 34 -2.04 6.03 -13.55
C GLY A 34 -2.83 6.80 -14.60
N LYS A 35 -2.16 7.43 -15.58
CA LYS A 35 -2.86 8.17 -16.64
C LYS A 35 -3.52 7.25 -17.67
N TYR A 36 -2.95 6.07 -17.91
CA TYR A 36 -3.41 5.16 -18.96
C TYR A 36 -3.47 3.71 -18.46
N ALA A 37 -4.40 2.94 -19.04
CA ALA A 37 -4.51 1.52 -18.76
C ALA A 37 -3.18 0.78 -19.05
N PRO A 38 -2.69 -0.06 -18.12
CA PRO A 38 -1.55 -0.92 -18.37
C PRO A 38 -1.80 -1.88 -19.53
N ALA A 39 -0.74 -2.26 -20.22
CA ALA A 39 -0.82 -3.26 -21.29
C ALA A 39 -1.47 -4.56 -20.78
N GLY A 40 -2.52 -5.02 -21.46
CA GLY A 40 -3.26 -6.24 -21.11
C GLY A 40 -4.45 -6.04 -20.16
N MET A 41 -4.71 -4.82 -19.69
CA MET A 41 -5.92 -4.47 -18.94
C MET A 41 -6.94 -3.79 -19.87
N ASP A 42 -8.20 -4.25 -19.85
CA ASP A 42 -9.26 -3.57 -20.60
C ASP A 42 -9.67 -2.25 -19.95
N GLU A 43 -10.15 -1.31 -20.76
CA GLU A 43 -10.49 0.06 -20.33
C GLU A 43 -11.56 0.07 -19.22
N ALA A 44 -12.51 -0.85 -19.25
CA ALA A 44 -13.57 -0.92 -18.24
C ALA A 44 -13.02 -1.43 -16.89
N ALA A 45 -12.10 -2.39 -16.91
CA ALA A 45 -11.39 -2.86 -15.73
C ALA A 45 -10.49 -1.77 -15.16
N TYR A 46 -9.80 -1.03 -16.02
CA TYR A 46 -8.99 0.11 -15.61
C TYR A 46 -9.85 1.20 -14.97
N GLY A 47 -10.98 1.56 -15.59
CA GLY A 47 -11.93 2.53 -15.03
C GLY A 47 -12.47 2.13 -13.66
N ARG A 48 -12.75 0.83 -13.44
CA ARG A 48 -13.14 0.34 -12.10
C ARG A 48 -12.01 0.47 -11.08
N MET A 49 -10.76 0.24 -11.49
CA MET A 49 -9.60 0.40 -10.61
C MET A 49 -9.38 1.87 -10.24
N VAL A 50 -9.45 2.78 -11.22
CA VAL A 50 -9.35 4.24 -10.99
C VAL A 50 -10.46 4.70 -10.04
N ALA A 51 -11.71 4.30 -10.28
CA ALA A 51 -12.82 4.66 -9.40
C ALA A 51 -12.63 4.14 -7.95
N ALA A 52 -12.01 2.97 -7.77
CA ALA A 52 -11.68 2.46 -6.44
C ALA A 52 -10.54 3.23 -5.77
N ILE A 53 -9.54 3.68 -6.54
CA ILE A 53 -8.45 4.54 -6.05
C ILE A 53 -9.01 5.90 -5.62
N GLU A 54 -9.82 6.55 -6.45
CA GLU A 54 -10.47 7.83 -6.12
C GLU A 54 -11.38 7.69 -4.90
N TYR A 55 -12.18 6.63 -4.82
CA TYR A 55 -13.01 6.38 -3.66
C TYR A 55 -12.19 6.28 -2.37
N GLN A 56 -11.10 5.50 -2.39
CA GLN A 56 -10.24 5.35 -1.22
C GLN A 56 -9.48 6.63 -0.87
N ARG A 57 -9.11 7.46 -1.87
CA ARG A 57 -8.54 8.79 -1.66
C ARG A 57 -9.51 9.68 -0.89
N ASP A 58 -10.75 9.77 -1.38
CA ASP A 58 -11.77 10.67 -0.85
C ASP A 58 -12.26 10.24 0.56
N HIS A 59 -12.11 8.96 0.91
CA HIS A 59 -12.52 8.40 2.21
C HIS A 59 -11.31 7.96 3.06
N PHE A 60 -10.11 8.44 2.74
CA PHE A 60 -8.89 7.97 3.40
C PHE A 60 -8.94 8.20 4.92
N ALA A 61 -9.41 9.38 5.35
CA ALA A 61 -9.53 9.74 6.76
C ALA A 61 -10.46 8.81 7.56
N GLU A 62 -11.37 8.09 6.91
CA GLU A 62 -12.33 7.17 7.54
C GLU A 62 -11.76 5.75 7.71
N THR A 63 -10.57 5.48 7.17
CA THR A 63 -10.01 4.13 7.03
C THR A 63 -8.78 3.97 7.93
N PRO A 64 -8.79 3.09 8.96
CA PRO A 64 -7.59 2.77 9.71
C PRO A 64 -6.40 2.40 8.80
N ALA A 65 -5.25 3.03 9.00
CA ALA A 65 -4.04 2.77 8.21
C ALA A 65 -2.98 2.07 9.05
N ARG A 66 -2.17 1.21 8.41
CA ARG A 66 -0.97 0.64 9.02
C ARG A 66 0.25 0.96 8.16
N MET A 67 1.29 1.49 8.78
CA MET A 67 2.59 1.70 8.16
C MET A 67 3.57 0.62 8.64
N ALA A 68 4.47 0.18 7.78
CA ALA A 68 5.54 -0.75 8.12
C ALA A 68 6.92 -0.10 7.91
N GLU A 69 7.79 -0.23 8.91
CA GLU A 69 9.03 0.53 9.06
C GLU A 69 10.21 -0.35 9.50
N ILE A 70 11.45 0.05 9.21
CA ILE A 70 12.68 -0.60 9.72
C ILE A 70 13.70 0.46 10.14
N GLN A 71 14.39 0.18 11.25
CA GLN A 71 15.60 0.89 11.68
C GLN A 71 16.84 0.44 10.89
N GLU A 72 17.62 1.41 10.38
CA GLU A 72 18.86 1.21 9.61
C GLU A 72 19.81 0.21 10.28
N ARG A 73 19.91 -1.00 9.72
CA ARG A 73 20.97 -1.96 10.08
C ARG A 73 21.54 -2.71 8.89
N PHE A 74 20.87 -2.74 7.74
CA PHE A 74 21.29 -3.48 6.54
C PHE A 74 20.86 -2.76 5.24
N ALA A 75 21.53 -3.00 4.11
CA ALA A 75 21.17 -2.35 2.84
C ALA A 75 19.66 -2.51 2.51
N ALA A 76 19.02 -1.46 1.98
CA ALA A 76 17.57 -1.38 1.73
C ALA A 76 16.92 -2.62 1.05
N LEU A 77 17.66 -3.34 0.20
CA LEU A 77 17.24 -4.60 -0.42
C LEU A 77 17.04 -5.74 0.60
N ALA A 78 17.92 -5.85 1.59
CA ALA A 78 17.83 -6.84 2.65
C ALA A 78 16.73 -6.48 3.66
N GLU A 79 16.49 -5.20 3.90
CA GLU A 79 15.45 -4.72 4.81
C GLU A 79 14.05 -4.97 4.26
N GLY A 80 13.78 -4.66 2.98
CA GLY A 80 12.49 -4.98 2.36
C GLY A 80 12.14 -6.48 2.42
N SER A 81 13.14 -7.36 2.39
CA SER A 81 12.94 -8.82 2.41
C SER A 81 12.25 -9.35 3.67
N CYS A 82 12.28 -8.61 4.79
CA CYS A 82 11.61 -9.00 6.03
C CYS A 82 10.28 -8.26 6.29
N VAL A 83 10.08 -7.05 5.72
CA VAL A 83 8.80 -6.31 5.83
C VAL A 83 7.70 -6.97 5.02
N TYR A 84 7.96 -7.25 3.74
CA TYR A 84 6.91 -7.67 2.81
C TYR A 84 6.24 -9.00 3.19
N PRO A 85 6.92 -10.01 3.77
CA PRO A 85 6.23 -11.18 4.32
C PRO A 85 5.26 -10.84 5.46
N GLY A 86 5.61 -9.88 6.33
CA GLY A 86 4.72 -9.40 7.39
C GLY A 86 3.51 -8.65 6.83
N VAL A 87 3.72 -7.77 5.85
CA VAL A 87 2.64 -7.09 5.13
C VAL A 87 1.73 -8.10 4.40
N GLN A 88 2.30 -9.11 3.75
CA GLN A 88 1.53 -10.17 3.09
C GLN A 88 0.64 -10.92 4.08
N ASN A 89 1.16 -11.25 5.27
CA ASN A 89 0.37 -11.89 6.32
C ASN A 89 -0.79 -10.99 6.78
N LEU A 90 -0.56 -9.67 6.89
CA LEU A 90 -1.62 -8.70 7.18
C LEU A 90 -2.71 -8.70 6.12
N LEU A 91 -2.34 -8.67 4.83
CA LEU A 91 -3.30 -8.71 3.72
C LEU A 91 -4.13 -10.01 3.71
N LEU A 92 -3.47 -11.16 3.97
CA LEU A 92 -4.15 -12.45 4.08
C LEU A 92 -5.11 -12.51 5.28
N ALA A 93 -4.70 -11.97 6.43
CA ALA A 93 -5.54 -11.87 7.61
C ALA A 93 -6.76 -10.97 7.36
N ALA A 94 -6.55 -9.80 6.74
CA ALA A 94 -7.64 -8.90 6.35
C ALA A 94 -8.65 -9.62 5.44
N ARG A 95 -8.16 -10.33 4.42
CA ARG A 95 -9.00 -11.13 3.52
C ARG A 95 -9.79 -12.21 4.25
N GLY A 96 -9.16 -12.93 5.18
CA GLY A 96 -9.81 -13.96 6.00
C GLY A 96 -10.89 -13.42 6.95
N LEU A 97 -10.77 -12.14 7.34
CA LEU A 97 -11.72 -11.42 8.19
C LEU A 97 -12.80 -10.64 7.40
N GLY A 98 -12.78 -10.73 6.07
CA GLY A 98 -13.72 -9.98 5.20
C GLY A 98 -13.40 -8.50 5.05
N LEU A 99 -12.21 -8.06 5.44
CA LEU A 99 -11.74 -6.68 5.29
C LEU A 99 -11.11 -6.45 3.90
N ALA A 100 -11.22 -5.21 3.43
CA ALA A 100 -10.42 -4.65 2.36
C ALA A 100 -9.06 -4.22 2.89
N ALA A 101 -7.99 -4.58 2.19
CA ALA A 101 -6.67 -4.01 2.41
C ALA A 101 -5.88 -4.00 1.10
N ASN A 102 -5.05 -2.98 0.91
CA ASN A 102 -4.08 -2.95 -0.18
C ASN A 102 -2.70 -2.56 0.37
N ILE A 103 -1.64 -2.98 -0.31
CA ILE A 103 -0.29 -2.48 -0.06
C ILE A 103 -0.01 -1.35 -1.04
N THR A 104 0.49 -0.23 -0.54
CA THR A 104 0.94 0.89 -1.35
C THR A 104 2.26 1.47 -0.84
N ILE A 105 3.01 2.05 -1.76
CA ILE A 105 4.26 2.76 -1.49
C ILE A 105 4.18 4.23 -1.87
N TRP A 106 2.98 4.76 -2.18
CA TRP A 106 2.87 6.13 -2.68
C TRP A 106 3.14 7.18 -1.61
N HIS A 107 3.03 6.83 -0.33
CA HIS A 107 3.50 7.67 0.79
C HIS A 107 4.98 8.05 0.64
N LEU A 108 5.79 7.24 -0.06
CA LEU A 108 7.20 7.55 -0.33
C LEU A 108 7.39 8.82 -1.18
N MET A 109 6.37 9.24 -1.94
CA MET A 109 6.41 10.51 -2.68
C MET A 109 6.49 11.72 -1.73
N LEU A 110 6.01 11.56 -0.49
CA LEU A 110 5.93 12.58 0.56
C LEU A 110 6.44 12.00 1.90
N GLU A 111 7.47 11.14 1.85
CA GLU A 111 7.90 10.34 3.01
C GLU A 111 8.20 11.20 4.24
N GLU A 112 8.94 12.30 4.06
CA GLU A 112 9.31 13.21 5.15
C GLU A 112 8.08 13.82 5.84
N GLU A 113 7.07 14.21 5.07
CA GLU A 113 5.82 14.79 5.60
C GLU A 113 5.01 13.75 6.37
N TRP A 114 4.96 12.51 5.87
CA TRP A 114 4.33 11.37 6.56
C TRP A 114 5.04 11.03 7.87
N LYS A 115 6.38 10.99 7.84
CA LYS A 115 7.19 10.73 9.03
C LYS A 115 6.99 11.80 10.09
N ALA A 116 6.95 13.07 9.69
CA ALA A 116 6.65 14.17 10.59
C ALA A 116 5.27 14.04 11.25
N ALA A 117 4.22 13.74 10.46
CA ALA A 117 2.86 13.57 10.97
C ALA A 117 2.72 12.39 11.95
N LEU A 118 3.50 11.32 11.74
CA LEU A 118 3.46 10.11 12.57
C LEU A 118 4.51 10.07 13.69
N GLY A 119 5.37 11.08 13.78
CA GLY A 119 6.48 11.10 14.73
C GLY A 119 7.54 10.01 14.48
N ILE A 120 7.66 9.55 13.23
CA ILE A 120 8.64 8.54 12.83
C ILE A 120 10.03 9.19 12.74
N PRO A 121 11.07 8.63 13.41
CA PRO A 121 12.43 9.15 13.35
C PRO A 121 12.99 9.28 11.93
N GLU A 122 13.78 10.34 11.69
CA GLU A 122 14.38 10.62 10.36
C GLU A 122 15.27 9.49 9.85
N ASP A 123 15.90 8.72 10.73
CA ASP A 123 16.78 7.58 10.41
C ASP A 123 16.04 6.25 10.16
N MET A 124 14.71 6.22 10.29
CA MET A 124 13.90 5.03 9.97
C MET A 124 13.38 5.08 8.54
N HIS A 125 13.45 3.96 7.82
CA HIS A 125 12.90 3.83 6.48
C HIS A 125 11.46 3.30 6.53
N THR A 126 10.57 3.93 5.76
CA THR A 126 9.21 3.42 5.55
C THR A 126 9.18 2.54 4.30
N PHE A 127 8.40 1.45 4.34
CA PHE A 127 8.38 0.47 3.25
C PHE A 127 7.00 0.22 2.66
N ALA A 128 5.94 0.41 3.46
CA ALA A 128 4.58 0.15 3.03
C ALA A 128 3.59 0.96 3.85
N ALA A 129 2.57 1.49 3.17
CA ALA A 129 1.31 1.89 3.76
C ALA A 129 0.26 0.85 3.42
N VAL A 130 -0.60 0.52 4.39
CA VAL A 130 -1.65 -0.49 4.27
C VAL A 130 -2.94 0.08 4.84
N PRO A 131 -3.76 0.77 4.03
CA PRO A 131 -5.12 1.15 4.39
C PRO A 131 -5.97 -0.12 4.57
N VAL A 132 -6.75 -0.18 5.66
CA VAL A 132 -7.61 -1.33 5.98
C VAL A 132 -9.02 -0.86 6.34
N GLY A 133 -10.04 -1.37 5.66
CA GLY A 133 -11.43 -0.98 5.90
C GLY A 133 -12.45 -2.04 5.48
N TRP A 134 -13.73 -1.74 5.64
CA TRP A 134 -14.80 -2.61 5.14
C TRP A 134 -15.06 -2.34 3.66
N PRO A 135 -15.06 -3.38 2.80
CA PRO A 135 -15.32 -3.17 1.38
C PRO A 135 -16.80 -2.86 1.13
N ARG A 136 -17.07 -2.02 0.14
CA ARG A 136 -18.44 -1.76 -0.35
C ARG A 136 -19.02 -2.88 -1.23
N GLY A 137 -18.25 -3.92 -1.53
CA GLY A 137 -18.65 -5.06 -2.34
C GLY A 137 -17.67 -6.22 -2.19
N ASP A 138 -17.81 -7.24 -3.04
CA ASP A 138 -16.96 -8.42 -2.95
C ASP A 138 -15.72 -8.31 -3.82
N PHE A 139 -14.53 -8.49 -3.22
CA PHE A 139 -13.34 -8.75 -4.03
C PHE A 139 -13.50 -10.14 -4.64
N GLY A 140 -13.60 -10.19 -5.97
CA GLY A 140 -13.63 -11.41 -6.74
C GLY A 140 -12.35 -12.26 -6.61
N PRO A 141 -12.23 -13.34 -7.38
CA PRO A 141 -11.02 -14.15 -7.39
C PRO A 141 -9.80 -13.33 -7.84
N VAL A 142 -8.64 -13.60 -7.24
CA VAL A 142 -7.37 -13.00 -7.65
C VAL A 142 -7.01 -13.53 -9.04
N ARG A 143 -6.62 -12.63 -9.94
CA ARG A 143 -6.08 -12.99 -11.26
C ARG A 143 -4.56 -12.90 -11.21
N CYS A 144 -3.90 -14.01 -11.49
CA CYS A 144 -2.45 -14.09 -11.64
C CYS A 144 -2.10 -14.47 -13.07
N ARG A 145 -0.89 -14.12 -13.51
CA ARG A 145 -0.36 -14.63 -14.78
C ARG A 145 -0.18 -16.16 -14.72
N PRO A 146 -0.30 -16.87 -15.85
CA PRO A 146 0.00 -18.30 -15.91
C PRO A 146 1.39 -18.62 -15.33
N VAL A 147 1.51 -19.75 -14.65
CA VAL A 147 2.74 -20.10 -13.91
C VAL A 147 3.94 -20.25 -14.84
N GLU A 148 3.71 -20.75 -16.05
CA GLU A 148 4.70 -20.93 -17.11
C GLU A 148 5.27 -19.60 -17.64
N GLU A 149 4.61 -18.47 -17.40
CA GLU A 149 5.13 -17.16 -17.80
C GLU A 149 6.00 -16.47 -16.73
N VAL A 150 6.01 -17.00 -15.50
CA VAL A 150 6.69 -16.37 -14.35
C VAL A 150 7.63 -17.32 -13.60
N VAL A 151 7.56 -18.63 -13.87
CA VAL A 151 8.42 -19.65 -13.25
C VAL A 151 9.29 -20.30 -14.32
N HIS A 152 10.60 -20.24 -14.10
CA HIS A 152 11.59 -20.86 -14.97
C HIS A 152 12.33 -21.98 -14.22
N ARG A 153 12.56 -23.13 -14.87
CA ARG A 153 13.25 -24.28 -14.26
C ARG A 153 14.69 -24.34 -14.74
N ASN A 154 15.65 -24.31 -13.80
CA ASN A 154 17.11 -24.39 -14.00
C ASN A 154 17.76 -23.19 -14.71
N ARG A 155 17.08 -22.53 -15.64
CA ARG A 155 17.54 -21.37 -16.44
C ARG A 155 16.37 -20.44 -16.72
N TRP A 156 16.65 -19.16 -17.00
CA TRP A 156 15.68 -18.20 -17.51
C TRP A 156 15.11 -18.66 -18.86
#